data_AF-A0A817DEP2-F1
#
_entry.id   AF-A0A817DEP2-F1
#
_cell.length_a   1.000
_cell.length_b   1.000
_cell.length_c   1.000
_cell.angle_alpha   90.00
_cell.angle_beta   90.00
_cell.angle_gamma   90.00
#
_symmetry.space_group_name_H-M   'P 1'
#
loop_
_entity.id
_entity.type
_entity.pdbx_description
1 polymer ?
#
loop_
_entity_poly.entity_id
_entity_poly.type
_entity_poly.pdbx_seq_one_letter_code
_entity_poly.pdbx_strand_id
1 'polypeptide(L)'
;MFSITLAIIFLFLTVVYFYLKSVYFTLHGPIPGIPPQFLFGNLLQTGILSRKPVSLPDVILQLRAKFGDVYQFWFGSMRLIMINCLEDAQYIFSHRHIYDQGDLFTENMKLINPNGIICLKGAKFKRHASVISSLFRRGKILIHLDTIINCTDKLLDRWRIHYNDPTKIHLNMIEQSQQLLLAIFGFIAFDYDLETLDDNSENSQNELTQALYSLLNTMQILLQLPTFLGRIFFFLNFKARRARTIIDRYLEKMIEHELNTTIDMRMERKRTCFIASLVTSLQENEKLEAAKPEEEKKGRFFNND
;
A
#
# COMPACT_ATOMS: atom_id res chain seq x y z
N MET A 1 8.06 -37.87 -31.26
CA MET A 1 8.05 -36.40 -31.14
C MET A 1 7.60 -35.94 -29.75
N PHE A 2 6.50 -36.48 -29.21
CA PHE A 2 5.95 -36.10 -27.89
C PHE A 2 6.92 -36.31 -26.69
N SER A 3 7.73 -37.38 -26.69
CA SER A 3 8.68 -37.64 -25.60
C SER A 3 9.84 -36.64 -25.55
N ILE A 4 10.28 -36.15 -26.71
CA ILE A 4 11.38 -35.17 -26.80
C ILE A 4 10.89 -33.81 -26.28
N THR A 5 9.67 -33.39 -26.66
CA THR A 5 9.09 -32.13 -26.17
C THR A 5 8.90 -32.15 -24.65
N LEU A 6 8.47 -33.29 -24.09
CA LEU A 6 8.26 -33.42 -22.65
C LEU A 6 9.58 -33.39 -21.87
N ALA A 7 10.64 -34.01 -22.42
CA ALA A 7 11.99 -33.95 -21.85
C ALA A 7 12.58 -32.52 -21.87
N ILE A 8 12.39 -31.78 -22.96
CA ILE A 8 12.84 -30.38 -23.05
C ILE A 8 12.11 -29.50 -22.03
N ILE A 9 10.79 -29.66 -21.90
CA ILE A 9 10.00 -28.93 -20.90
C ILE A 9 10.49 -29.26 -19.49
N PHE A 10 10.72 -30.52 -19.18
CA PHE A 10 11.23 -30.94 -17.86
C PHE A 10 12.61 -30.35 -17.56
N LEU A 11 13.53 -30.38 -18.53
CA LEU A 11 14.86 -29.78 -18.40
C LEU A 11 14.75 -28.27 -18.16
N PHE A 12 13.92 -27.57 -18.95
CA PHE A 12 13.69 -26.14 -18.80
C PHE A 12 13.13 -25.81 -17.42
N LEU A 13 12.11 -26.53 -16.95
CA LEU A 13 11.53 -26.33 -15.61
C LEU A 13 12.55 -26.59 -14.50
N THR A 14 13.44 -27.57 -14.69
CA THR A 14 14.51 -27.88 -13.73
C THR A 14 15.54 -26.76 -13.66
N VAL A 15 15.99 -26.25 -14.81
CA VAL A 15 16.93 -25.11 -14.87
C VAL A 15 16.31 -23.87 -14.25
N VAL A 16 15.05 -23.56 -14.59
CA VAL A 16 14.31 -22.44 -13.99
C VAL A 16 14.15 -22.62 -12.49
N TYR A 17 13.84 -23.83 -12.00
CA TYR A 17 13.76 -24.13 -10.57
C TYR A 17 15.08 -23.83 -9.85
N PHE A 18 16.21 -24.34 -10.34
CA PHE A 18 17.51 -24.10 -9.72
C PHE A 18 17.93 -22.64 -9.78
N TYR A 19 17.67 -21.97 -10.91
CA TYR A 19 17.90 -20.53 -11.05
C TYR A 19 17.09 -19.73 -10.02
N LEU A 20 15.78 -19.94 -9.96
CA LEU A 20 14.91 -19.23 -9.03
C LEU A 20 15.26 -19.54 -7.57
N LYS A 21 15.56 -20.80 -7.24
CA LYS A 21 15.99 -21.20 -5.91
C LYS A 21 17.28 -20.48 -5.52
N SER A 22 18.29 -20.49 -6.41
CA SER A 22 19.57 -19.85 -6.15
C SER A 22 19.45 -18.34 -5.96
N VAL A 23 18.69 -17.66 -6.83
CA VAL A 23 18.56 -16.20 -6.84
C VAL A 23 17.68 -15.68 -5.71
N TYR A 24 16.54 -16.32 -5.43
CA TYR A 24 15.54 -15.78 -4.49
C TYR A 24 15.49 -16.52 -3.15
N PHE A 25 15.89 -17.80 -3.10
CA PHE A 25 15.61 -18.70 -1.97
C PHE A 25 16.88 -19.41 -1.46
N THR A 26 17.93 -18.63 -1.21
CA THR A 26 19.15 -19.08 -0.54
C THR A 26 19.50 -18.14 0.60
N LEU A 27 20.07 -18.67 1.69
CA LEU A 27 20.65 -17.84 2.73
C LEU A 27 21.87 -17.11 2.17
N HIS A 28 22.01 -15.83 2.48
CA HIS A 28 23.13 -15.02 2.03
C HIS A 28 23.91 -14.46 3.22
N GLY A 29 25.24 -14.58 3.18
CA GLY A 29 26.10 -13.99 4.20
C GLY A 29 25.99 -14.63 5.58
N PRO A 30 26.57 -14.00 6.61
CA PRO A 30 26.73 -14.57 7.96
C PRO A 30 25.49 -14.42 8.86
N ILE A 31 24.47 -13.68 8.43
CA ILE A 31 23.29 -13.38 9.27
C ILE A 31 22.47 -14.68 9.43
N PRO A 32 22.13 -15.11 10.67
CA PRO A 32 21.36 -16.33 10.89
C PRO A 32 19.92 -16.17 10.38
N GLY A 33 19.22 -17.27 10.13
CA GLY A 33 17.82 -17.24 9.72
C GLY A 33 17.32 -18.62 9.36
N ILE A 34 16.00 -18.75 9.10
CA ILE A 34 15.47 -20.03 8.62
C ILE A 34 15.73 -20.14 7.12
N PRO A 35 16.29 -21.25 6.62
CA PRO A 35 16.40 -21.47 5.20
C PRO A 35 15.01 -21.34 4.53
N PRO A 36 14.91 -20.61 3.41
CA PRO A 36 13.65 -20.39 2.73
C PRO A 36 13.20 -21.63 1.96
N GLN A 37 11.89 -21.86 1.97
CA GLN A 37 11.20 -22.81 1.09
C GLN A 37 10.93 -22.16 -0.27
N PHE A 38 10.98 -22.96 -1.33
CA PHE A 38 10.72 -22.48 -2.68
C PHE A 38 9.31 -21.87 -2.78
N LEU A 39 9.20 -20.70 -3.43
CA LEU A 39 7.98 -19.87 -3.61
C LEU A 39 7.38 -19.25 -2.34
N PHE A 40 7.37 -19.97 -1.22
CA PHE A 40 6.72 -19.51 0.01
C PHE A 40 7.66 -18.85 1.00
N GLY A 41 8.97 -18.88 0.76
CA GLY A 41 9.94 -18.34 1.69
C GLY A 41 9.84 -19.06 3.03
N ASN A 42 9.61 -18.32 4.12
CA ASN A 42 9.41 -18.93 5.43
C ASN A 42 7.92 -19.04 5.82
N LEU A 43 6.98 -18.62 4.98
CA LEU A 43 5.57 -18.44 5.37
C LEU A 43 4.84 -19.74 5.76
N LEU A 44 5.12 -20.86 5.07
CA LEU A 44 4.51 -22.15 5.39
C LEU A 44 5.09 -22.76 6.67
N GLN A 45 6.43 -22.80 6.77
CA GLN A 45 7.13 -23.38 7.92
C GLN A 45 6.96 -22.60 9.23
N THR A 46 6.66 -21.31 9.19
CA THR A 46 6.31 -20.54 10.39
C THR A 46 4.83 -20.58 10.73
N GLY A 47 4.02 -21.29 9.94
CA GLY A 47 2.59 -21.42 10.19
C GLY A 47 1.76 -20.21 9.77
N ILE A 48 2.32 -19.20 9.11
CA ILE A 48 1.57 -18.00 8.65
C ILE A 48 0.52 -18.38 7.61
N LEU A 49 0.86 -19.31 6.70
CA LEU A 49 -0.06 -19.83 5.68
C LEU A 49 -0.70 -21.17 6.07
N SER A 50 -0.71 -21.52 7.36
CA SER A 50 -1.36 -22.75 7.84
C SER A 50 -2.87 -22.59 7.99
N ARG A 51 -3.59 -23.73 8.11
CA ARG A 51 -5.05 -23.76 8.35
C ARG A 51 -5.45 -23.02 9.63
N LYS A 52 -4.58 -23.02 10.64
CA LYS A 52 -4.66 -22.18 11.83
C LYS A 52 -3.47 -21.22 11.79
N PRO A 53 -3.63 -20.05 11.16
CA PRO A 53 -2.49 -19.16 10.91
C PRO A 53 -1.94 -18.64 12.23
N VAL A 54 -0.62 -18.74 12.40
CA VAL A 54 0.09 -18.08 13.50
C VAL A 54 0.24 -16.61 13.13
N SER A 55 0.03 -15.71 14.09
CA SER A 55 0.16 -14.28 13.84
C SER A 55 1.62 -13.93 13.49
N LEU A 56 1.82 -12.98 12.57
CA LEU A 56 3.16 -12.53 12.21
C LEU A 56 3.95 -12.00 13.43
N PRO A 57 3.36 -11.22 14.37
CA PRO A 57 4.06 -10.83 15.59
C PRO A 57 4.58 -12.01 16.42
N ASP A 58 3.78 -13.07 16.60
CA ASP A 58 4.21 -14.25 17.36
C ASP A 58 5.37 -14.96 16.67
N VAL A 59 5.34 -15.04 15.33
CA VAL A 59 6.45 -15.57 14.55
C VAL A 59 7.71 -14.73 14.75
N ILE A 60 7.60 -13.40 14.71
CA ILE A 60 8.73 -12.50 14.93
C ILE A 60 9.33 -12.73 16.32
N LEU A 61 8.50 -12.85 17.37
CA LEU A 61 8.98 -13.13 18.73
C LEU A 61 9.68 -14.48 18.83
N GLN A 62 9.15 -15.53 18.20
CA GLN A 62 9.78 -16.85 18.19
C GLN A 62 11.12 -16.85 17.45
N LEU A 63 11.21 -16.17 16.31
CA LEU A 63 12.45 -16.07 15.54
C LEU A 63 13.49 -15.23 16.26
N ARG A 64 13.07 -14.13 16.90
CA ARG A 64 13.94 -13.32 17.77
C ARG A 64 14.51 -14.15 18.92
N ALA A 65 13.67 -14.92 19.60
CA ALA A 65 14.12 -15.80 20.68
C ALA A 65 15.13 -16.87 20.19
N LYS A 66 15.03 -17.30 18.94
CA LYS A 66 15.89 -18.34 18.35
C LYS A 66 17.20 -17.82 17.76
N PHE A 67 17.16 -16.67 17.09
CA PHE A 67 18.29 -16.16 16.29
C PHE A 67 18.88 -14.85 16.83
N GLY A 68 18.28 -14.27 17.87
CA GLY A 68 18.67 -12.97 18.43
C GLY A 68 17.98 -11.80 17.75
N ASP A 69 18.52 -10.59 17.94
CA ASP A 69 17.88 -9.36 17.48
C ASP A 69 17.99 -9.12 15.97
N VAL A 70 18.96 -9.75 15.30
CA VAL A 70 19.19 -9.61 13.85
C VAL A 70 19.15 -10.97 13.17
N TYR A 71 18.20 -11.16 12.25
CA TYR A 71 18.07 -12.41 11.51
C TYR A 71 17.43 -12.22 10.13
N GLN A 72 17.61 -13.21 9.24
CA GLN A 72 17.00 -13.23 7.92
C GLN A 72 15.64 -13.94 7.95
N PHE A 73 14.67 -13.37 7.24
CA PHE A 73 13.33 -13.93 7.06
C PHE A 73 12.85 -13.72 5.61
N TRP A 74 12.21 -14.71 5.03
CA TRP A 74 11.62 -14.63 3.70
C TRP A 74 10.11 -14.52 3.77
N PHE A 75 9.58 -13.37 3.36
CA PHE A 75 8.16 -13.17 3.16
C PHE A 75 7.81 -13.47 1.69
N GLY A 76 7.50 -14.75 1.41
CA GLY A 76 7.41 -15.25 0.03
C GLY A 76 8.77 -15.17 -0.65
N SER A 77 8.85 -14.48 -1.78
CA SER A 77 10.11 -14.22 -2.49
C SER A 77 10.92 -13.03 -1.96
N MET A 78 10.38 -12.28 -0.98
CA MET A 78 11.04 -11.11 -0.41
C MET A 78 11.96 -11.51 0.73
N ARG A 79 13.26 -11.29 0.57
CA ARG A 79 14.23 -11.42 1.67
C ARG A 79 14.18 -10.17 2.54
N LEU A 80 13.94 -10.36 3.83
CA LEU A 80 13.92 -9.35 4.87
C LEU A 80 15.05 -9.61 5.85
N ILE A 81 15.77 -8.55 6.24
CA ILE A 81 16.64 -8.56 7.42
C ILE A 81 15.82 -7.95 8.54
N MET A 82 15.48 -8.77 9.52
CA MET A 82 14.71 -8.37 10.69
C MET A 82 15.69 -7.80 11.71
N ILE A 83 15.39 -6.60 12.20
CA ILE A 83 16.20 -5.87 13.17
C ILE A 83 15.27 -5.50 14.32
N ASN A 84 15.56 -6.03 15.51
CA ASN A 84 14.75 -5.84 16.72
C ASN A 84 15.47 -5.02 17.80
N CYS A 85 16.63 -4.46 17.45
CA CYS A 85 17.44 -3.57 18.27
C CYS A 85 17.01 -2.12 18.04
N LEU A 86 16.80 -1.35 19.10
CA LEU A 86 16.30 0.04 19.01
C LEU A 86 17.35 0.95 18.37
N GLU A 87 18.62 0.76 18.73
CA GLU A 87 19.76 1.54 18.27
C GLU A 87 19.94 1.40 16.75
N ASP A 88 19.84 0.17 16.23
CA ASP A 88 19.93 -0.10 14.79
C ASP A 88 18.73 0.48 14.03
N ALA A 89 17.52 0.35 14.59
CA ALA A 89 16.32 0.94 14.01
C ALA A 89 16.46 2.47 13.95
N GLN A 90 16.91 3.10 15.03
CA GLN A 90 17.19 4.53 15.08
C GLN A 90 18.25 4.93 14.05
N TYR A 91 19.31 4.15 13.90
CA TYR A 91 20.35 4.39 12.89
C TYR A 91 19.75 4.39 11.48
N ILE A 92 18.94 3.39 11.13
CA ILE A 92 18.28 3.29 9.82
C ILE A 92 17.38 4.50 9.57
N PHE A 93 16.55 4.88 10.55
CA PHE A 93 15.64 6.03 10.40
C PHE A 93 16.40 7.36 10.32
N SER A 94 17.51 7.50 11.04
CA SER A 94 18.35 8.71 11.00
C SER A 94 19.14 8.82 9.69
N HIS A 95 19.51 7.68 9.08
CA HIS A 95 20.27 7.61 7.83
C HIS A 95 19.40 7.20 6.64
N ARG A 96 18.12 7.60 6.62
CA ARG A 96 17.16 7.23 5.56
C ARG A 96 17.61 7.62 4.14
N HIS A 97 18.58 8.51 3.98
CA HIS A 97 19.15 8.86 2.67
C HIS A 97 20.00 7.74 2.07
N ILE A 98 20.47 6.79 2.87
CA ILE A 98 21.24 5.60 2.46
C ILE A 98 20.31 4.41 2.22
N TYR A 99 19.17 4.37 2.92
CA TYR A 99 18.22 3.26 2.86
C TYR A 99 17.02 3.57 1.98
N ASP A 100 16.98 2.95 0.80
CA ASP A 100 15.82 2.97 -0.09
C ASP A 100 14.86 1.80 0.17
N GLN A 101 13.64 1.93 -0.36
CA GLN A 101 12.68 0.81 -0.38
C GLN A 101 13.21 -0.34 -1.24
N GLY A 102 12.97 -1.57 -0.78
CA GLY A 102 13.42 -2.79 -1.45
C GLY A 102 12.81 -2.94 -2.85
N ASP A 103 13.66 -3.30 -3.83
CA ASP A 103 13.26 -3.34 -5.24
C ASP A 103 12.09 -4.26 -5.52
N LEU A 104 12.05 -5.44 -4.90
CA LEU A 104 10.97 -6.39 -5.10
C LEU A 104 9.61 -5.83 -4.66
N PHE A 105 9.57 -5.15 -3.50
CA PHE A 105 8.37 -4.47 -3.00
C PHE A 105 7.92 -3.42 -4.01
N THR A 106 8.83 -2.53 -4.39
CA THR A 106 8.54 -1.42 -5.30
C THR A 106 8.09 -1.92 -6.68
N GLU A 107 8.76 -2.92 -7.26
CA GLU A 107 8.39 -3.49 -8.56
C GLU A 107 7.02 -4.18 -8.55
N ASN A 108 6.67 -4.88 -7.48
CA ASN A 108 5.34 -5.48 -7.33
C ASN A 108 4.26 -4.41 -7.15
N MET A 109 4.51 -3.35 -6.38
CA MET A 109 3.56 -2.25 -6.20
C MET A 109 3.38 -1.42 -7.48
N LYS A 110 4.41 -1.30 -8.33
CA LYS A 110 4.32 -0.64 -9.64
C LYS A 110 3.32 -1.31 -10.58
N LEU A 111 3.03 -2.60 -10.40
CA LEU A 111 2.00 -3.29 -11.19
C LEU A 111 0.60 -2.70 -10.96
N ILE A 112 0.37 -2.18 -9.75
CA ILE A 112 -0.91 -1.60 -9.35
C ILE A 112 -0.94 -0.12 -9.72
N ASN A 113 0.03 0.64 -9.22
CA ASN A 113 0.16 2.06 -9.53
C ASN A 113 1.65 2.44 -9.63
N PRO A 114 2.21 2.60 -10.85
CA PRO A 114 3.62 2.89 -11.04
C PRO A 114 4.02 4.28 -10.50
N ASN A 115 3.06 5.20 -10.39
CA ASN A 115 3.28 6.55 -9.89
C ASN A 115 2.81 6.73 -8.43
N GLY A 116 2.38 5.66 -7.76
CA GLY A 116 2.00 5.70 -6.36
C GLY A 116 3.19 6.04 -5.47
N ILE A 117 2.97 6.80 -4.39
CA ILE A 117 4.04 7.27 -3.49
C ILE A 117 4.94 6.14 -2.97
N ILE A 118 4.37 4.95 -2.74
CA ILE A 118 5.07 3.75 -2.27
C ILE A 118 6.02 3.12 -3.32
N CYS A 119 5.97 3.60 -4.56
CA CYS A 119 6.80 3.13 -5.68
C CYS A 119 7.88 4.16 -6.07
N LEU A 120 7.79 5.38 -5.54
CA LEU A 120 8.68 6.47 -5.88
C LEU A 120 9.96 6.39 -5.05
N LYS A 121 11.09 6.78 -5.64
CA LYS A 121 12.39 6.91 -4.97
C LYS A 121 12.95 8.32 -5.12
N GLY A 122 13.97 8.65 -4.32
CA GLY A 122 14.74 9.89 -4.44
C GLY A 122 13.93 11.19 -4.37
N ALA A 123 14.23 12.14 -5.25
CA ALA A 123 13.62 13.47 -5.26
C ALA A 123 12.10 13.43 -5.51
N LYS A 124 11.64 12.55 -6.41
CA LYS A 124 10.21 12.40 -6.74
C LYS A 124 9.43 11.92 -5.51
N PHE A 125 9.94 10.94 -4.77
CA PHE A 125 9.35 10.52 -3.50
C PHE A 125 9.28 11.68 -2.50
N LYS A 126 10.41 12.36 -2.22
CA LYS A 126 10.48 13.47 -1.26
C LYS A 126 9.43 14.55 -1.55
N ARG A 127 9.28 14.93 -2.83
CA ARG A 127 8.30 15.91 -3.27
C ARG A 127 6.86 15.47 -3.00
N HIS A 128 6.48 14.25 -3.44
CA HIS A 128 5.12 13.74 -3.26
C HIS A 128 4.80 13.51 -1.77
N ALA A 129 5.77 13.00 -1.00
CA ALA A 129 5.67 12.80 0.43
C ALA A 129 5.50 14.12 1.19
N SER A 130 6.18 15.19 0.77
CA SER A 130 6.03 16.52 1.37
C SER A 130 4.61 17.06 1.21
N VAL A 131 4.02 16.91 0.01
CA VAL A 131 2.62 17.32 -0.26
C VAL A 131 1.67 16.54 0.66
N ILE A 132 1.79 15.20 0.68
CA ILE A 132 0.92 14.35 1.51
C ILE A 132 1.11 14.65 3.01
N SER A 133 2.34 14.73 3.50
CA SER A 133 2.63 14.94 4.92
C SER A 133 2.15 16.30 5.43
N SER A 134 2.07 17.31 4.55
CA SER A 134 1.60 18.66 4.91
C SER A 134 0.13 18.69 5.35
N LEU A 135 -0.66 17.70 4.93
CA LEU A 135 -2.09 17.59 5.20
C LEU A 135 -2.37 17.01 6.58
N PHE A 136 -1.48 16.14 7.05
CA PHE A 136 -1.58 15.51 8.36
C PHE A 136 -0.99 16.37 9.48
N ARG A 137 -0.71 17.65 9.22
CA ARG A 137 -0.27 18.59 10.25
C ARG A 137 -1.45 18.91 11.16
N ARG A 138 -1.19 19.00 12.48
CA ARG A 138 -2.21 19.31 13.51
C ARG A 138 -3.15 20.45 13.12
N GLY A 139 -2.61 21.58 12.66
CA GLY A 139 -3.43 22.74 12.28
C GLY A 139 -4.40 22.49 11.12
N LYS A 140 -4.11 21.51 10.24
CA LYS A 140 -4.98 21.11 9.14
C LYS A 140 -6.03 20.08 9.56
N ILE A 141 -5.74 19.26 10.58
CA ILE A 141 -6.71 18.31 11.11
C ILE A 141 -7.76 19.03 11.97
N LEU A 142 -7.32 20.02 12.77
CA LEU A 142 -8.22 20.73 13.69
C LEU A 142 -9.38 21.48 13.00
N ILE A 143 -9.15 22.01 11.79
CA ILE A 143 -10.20 22.70 11.02
C ILE A 143 -11.31 21.75 10.55
N HIS A 144 -11.08 20.44 10.58
CA HIS A 144 -12.01 19.41 10.11
C HIS A 144 -12.67 18.64 11.25
N LEU A 145 -12.50 19.09 12.51
CA LEU A 145 -13.11 18.42 13.66
C LEU A 145 -14.64 18.37 13.56
N ASP A 146 -15.28 19.46 13.11
CA ASP A 146 -16.73 19.50 12.92
C ASP A 146 -17.17 18.48 11.87
N THR A 147 -16.43 18.32 10.77
CA THR A 147 -16.68 17.29 9.76
C THR A 147 -16.56 15.88 10.34
N ILE A 148 -15.56 15.63 11.18
CA ILE A 148 -15.37 14.33 11.84
C ILE A 148 -16.53 14.05 12.80
N ILE A 149 -16.97 15.05 13.58
CA ILE A 149 -18.12 14.94 14.49
C ILE A 149 -19.38 14.64 13.67
N ASN A 150 -19.65 15.41 12.62
CA ASN A 150 -20.83 15.20 11.76
C ASN A 150 -20.87 13.80 11.13
N CYS A 151 -19.72 13.29 10.64
CA CYS A 151 -19.64 11.93 10.11
C CYS A 151 -19.92 10.88 11.20
N THR A 152 -19.43 11.12 12.42
CA THR A 152 -19.62 10.24 13.56
C THR A 152 -21.08 10.25 14.01
N ASP A 153 -21.70 11.42 14.11
CA ASP A 153 -23.12 11.57 14.45
C ASP A 153 -24.01 10.90 13.41
N LYS A 154 -23.72 11.08 12.11
CA LYS A 154 -24.44 10.37 11.02
C LYS A 154 -24.38 8.85 11.19
N LEU A 155 -23.21 8.30 11.55
CA LEU A 155 -23.08 6.87 11.82
C LEU A 155 -23.86 6.44 13.08
N LEU A 156 -23.78 7.22 14.17
CA LEU A 156 -24.50 6.92 15.41
C LEU A 156 -26.01 6.99 15.22
N ASP A 157 -26.50 7.95 14.45
CA ASP A 157 -27.93 8.08 14.10
C ASP A 157 -28.39 6.88 13.28
N ARG A 158 -27.58 6.43 12.31
CA ARG A 158 -27.84 5.18 11.59
C ARG A 158 -27.95 3.99 12.53
N TRP A 159 -27.07 3.86 13.51
CA TRP A 159 -27.17 2.79 14.51
C TRP A 159 -28.45 2.90 15.35
N ARG A 160 -28.85 4.11 15.74
CA ARG A 160 -30.10 4.34 16.49
C ARG A 160 -31.34 3.96 15.69
N ILE A 161 -31.34 4.22 14.38
CA ILE A 161 -32.47 3.93 13.48
C ILE A 161 -32.58 2.42 13.22
N HIS A 162 -31.47 1.74 12.92
CA HIS A 162 -31.49 0.32 12.55
C HIS A 162 -31.63 -0.64 13.72
N TYR A 163 -31.19 -0.25 14.91
CA TYR A 163 -31.22 -1.11 16.09
C TYR A 163 -32.17 -0.54 17.15
N ASN A 164 -33.47 -0.86 16.99
CA ASN A 164 -34.53 -0.52 17.95
C ASN A 164 -34.43 -1.31 19.27
N ASP A 165 -33.58 -2.34 19.38
CA ASP A 165 -33.37 -3.09 20.62
C ASP A 165 -32.10 -2.58 21.35
N PRO A 166 -32.25 -1.87 22.49
CA PRO A 166 -31.13 -1.31 23.26
C PRO A 166 -30.24 -2.38 23.90
N THR A 167 -30.62 -3.67 23.85
CA THR A 167 -29.92 -4.71 24.59
C THR A 167 -28.93 -5.54 23.77
N LYS A 168 -29.04 -5.57 22.43
CA LYS A 168 -28.16 -6.40 21.58
C LYS A 168 -27.94 -5.79 20.20
N ILE A 169 -26.88 -4.98 20.09
CA ILE A 169 -26.35 -4.54 18.80
C ILE A 169 -25.23 -5.49 18.39
N HIS A 170 -25.47 -6.38 17.42
CA HIS A 170 -24.41 -7.19 16.81
C HIS A 170 -23.89 -6.48 15.55
N LEU A 171 -22.97 -5.55 15.76
CA LEU A 171 -22.34 -4.78 14.68
C LEU A 171 -20.91 -5.25 14.40
N ASN A 172 -20.56 -5.32 13.12
CA ASN A 172 -19.17 -5.47 12.69
C ASN A 172 -18.45 -4.12 12.83
N MET A 173 -17.88 -3.85 14.00
CA MET A 173 -17.18 -2.60 14.30
C MET A 173 -16.04 -2.29 13.32
N ILE A 174 -15.41 -3.30 12.74
CA ILE A 174 -14.32 -3.12 11.77
C ILE A 174 -14.88 -2.46 10.51
N GLU A 175 -15.93 -3.05 9.92
CA GLU A 175 -16.58 -2.53 8.72
C GLU A 175 -17.15 -1.13 8.94
N GLN A 176 -17.83 -0.91 10.07
CA GLN A 176 -18.38 0.40 10.42
C GLN A 176 -17.29 1.46 10.57
N SER A 177 -16.17 1.12 11.23
CA SER A 177 -15.03 2.04 11.38
C SER A 177 -14.38 2.37 10.04
N GLN A 178 -14.31 1.42 9.12
CA GLN A 178 -13.76 1.65 7.79
C GLN A 178 -14.68 2.52 6.92
N GLN A 179 -15.99 2.32 7.00
CA GLN A 179 -16.97 3.18 6.32
C GLN A 179 -16.92 4.62 6.85
N LEU A 180 -16.81 4.79 8.17
CA LEU A 180 -16.62 6.09 8.82
C LEU A 180 -15.33 6.76 8.37
N LEU A 181 -14.20 6.04 8.42
CA LEU A 181 -12.92 6.57 7.98
C LEU A 181 -12.97 6.96 6.50
N LEU A 182 -13.61 6.15 5.65
CA LEU A 182 -13.73 6.46 4.24
C LEU A 182 -14.59 7.72 4.01
N ALA A 183 -15.70 7.90 4.75
CA ALA A 183 -16.49 9.14 4.71
C ALA A 183 -15.65 10.36 5.11
N ILE A 184 -14.98 10.27 6.26
CA ILE A 184 -14.12 11.33 6.77
C ILE A 184 -13.03 11.68 5.76
N PHE A 185 -12.36 10.70 5.17
CA PHE A 185 -11.36 10.92 4.13
C PHE A 185 -11.97 11.52 2.85
N GLY A 186 -13.17 11.09 2.45
CA GLY A 186 -13.91 11.67 1.33
C GLY A 186 -14.08 13.18 1.50
N PHE A 187 -14.61 13.61 2.63
CA PHE A 187 -14.82 15.03 2.92
C PHE A 187 -13.51 15.80 3.15
N ILE A 188 -12.62 15.31 4.00
CA ILE A 188 -11.41 16.06 4.37
C ILE A 188 -10.43 16.16 3.21
N ALA A 189 -10.20 15.06 2.49
CA ALA A 189 -9.18 15.01 1.46
C ALA A 189 -9.74 15.48 0.10
N PHE A 190 -10.97 15.10 -0.24
CA PHE A 190 -11.50 15.32 -1.58
C PHE A 190 -12.67 16.29 -1.63
N ASP A 191 -13.17 16.75 -0.47
CA ASP A 191 -14.42 17.52 -0.35
C ASP A 191 -15.57 16.88 -1.13
N TYR A 192 -15.63 15.54 -1.03
CA TYR A 192 -16.50 14.71 -1.83
C TYR A 192 -17.21 13.71 -0.94
N ASP A 193 -18.55 13.70 -0.99
CA ASP A 193 -19.34 12.67 -0.31
C ASP A 193 -19.20 11.34 -1.07
N LEU A 194 -18.60 10.36 -0.40
CA LEU A 194 -18.45 9.02 -0.96
C LEU A 194 -19.70 8.17 -0.78
N GLU A 195 -20.74 8.68 -0.11
CA GLU A 195 -22.01 8.00 0.16
C GLU A 195 -21.79 6.67 0.90
N THR A 196 -20.73 6.59 1.74
CA THR A 196 -20.39 5.36 2.48
C THR A 196 -21.26 5.17 3.72
N LEU A 197 -21.99 6.20 4.13
CA LEU A 197 -22.86 6.21 5.31
C LEU A 197 -24.34 6.34 4.96
N ASP A 198 -24.72 6.21 3.69
CA ASP A 198 -26.10 6.39 3.24
C ASP A 198 -26.94 5.11 3.35
N ASP A 199 -28.19 5.24 3.82
CA ASP A 199 -29.07 4.11 4.15
C ASP A 199 -29.54 3.31 2.93
N ASN A 200 -29.56 3.92 1.73
CA ASN A 200 -29.87 3.23 0.48
C ASN A 200 -28.84 2.14 0.10
N SER A 201 -27.71 2.08 0.81
CA SER A 201 -26.62 1.13 0.57
C SER A 201 -26.72 -0.20 1.33
N GLU A 202 -27.77 -0.44 2.13
CA GLU A 202 -27.89 -1.64 2.97
C GLU A 202 -27.69 -2.99 2.25
N ASN A 203 -27.99 -3.06 0.95
CA ASN A 203 -27.79 -4.28 0.14
C ASN A 203 -26.61 -4.22 -0.83
N SER A 204 -25.93 -3.08 -0.92
CA SER A 204 -24.74 -2.91 -1.75
C SER A 204 -23.67 -2.25 -0.89
N GLN A 205 -22.76 -3.05 -0.33
CA GLN A 205 -21.46 -2.52 0.09
C GLN A 205 -20.98 -1.56 -1.01
N ASN A 206 -20.74 -0.31 -0.64
CA ASN A 206 -20.36 0.74 -1.55
C ASN A 206 -19.31 0.21 -2.55
N GLU A 207 -19.59 0.34 -3.85
CA GLU A 207 -18.77 -0.25 -4.92
C GLU A 207 -17.29 0.12 -4.77
N LEU A 208 -17.01 1.34 -4.30
CA LEU A 208 -15.66 1.81 -3.97
C LEU A 208 -15.03 1.03 -2.82
N THR A 209 -15.78 0.78 -1.75
CA THR A 209 -15.30 0.01 -0.58
C THR A 209 -14.90 -1.40 -1.00
N GLN A 210 -15.76 -2.09 -1.77
CA GLN A 210 -15.44 -3.42 -2.31
C GLN A 210 -14.22 -3.40 -3.22
N ALA A 211 -14.11 -2.38 -4.07
CA ALA A 211 -12.96 -2.21 -4.94
C ALA A 211 -11.66 -2.01 -4.14
N LEU A 212 -11.68 -1.18 -3.10
CA LEU A 212 -10.53 -0.96 -2.21
C LEU A 212 -10.10 -2.26 -1.53
N TYR A 213 -11.02 -3.06 -1.00
CA TYR A 213 -10.70 -4.37 -0.43
C TYR A 213 -10.11 -5.34 -1.42
N SER A 214 -10.71 -5.45 -2.61
CA SER A 214 -10.20 -6.29 -3.70
C SER A 214 -8.78 -5.88 -4.09
N LEU A 215 -8.52 -4.58 -4.13
CA LEU A 215 -7.18 -4.04 -4.40
C LEU A 215 -6.19 -4.37 -3.28
N LEU A 216 -6.55 -4.13 -2.01
CA LEU A 216 -5.71 -4.44 -0.84
C LEU A 216 -5.34 -5.93 -0.77
N ASN A 217 -6.32 -6.82 -0.97
CA ASN A 217 -6.08 -8.26 -1.03
C ASN A 217 -5.12 -8.61 -2.19
N THR A 218 -5.27 -7.95 -3.33
CA THR A 218 -4.35 -8.11 -4.46
C THR A 218 -2.95 -7.63 -4.10
N MET A 219 -2.80 -6.50 -3.40
CA MET A 219 -1.51 -6.01 -2.90
C MET A 219 -0.83 -7.07 -2.03
N GLN A 220 -1.56 -7.63 -1.06
CA GLN A 220 -1.04 -8.62 -0.12
C GLN A 220 -0.51 -9.88 -0.82
N ILE A 221 -1.22 -10.36 -1.85
CA ILE A 221 -0.77 -11.51 -2.66
C ILE A 221 0.48 -11.13 -3.46
N LEU A 222 0.48 -9.97 -4.12
CA LEU A 222 1.61 -9.51 -4.92
C LEU A 222 2.89 -9.35 -4.09
N LEU A 223 2.78 -8.94 -2.82
CA LEU A 223 3.94 -8.82 -1.92
C LEU A 223 4.67 -10.15 -1.69
N GLN A 224 3.98 -11.29 -1.84
CA GLN A 224 4.57 -12.61 -1.61
C GLN A 224 5.19 -13.19 -2.89
N LEU A 225 4.72 -12.75 -4.07
CA LEU A 225 5.10 -13.33 -5.35
C LEU A 225 6.40 -12.71 -5.91
N PRO A 226 7.25 -13.52 -6.56
CA PRO A 226 8.30 -12.99 -7.42
C PRO A 226 7.70 -12.08 -8.50
N THR A 227 8.42 -11.04 -8.92
CA THR A 227 7.91 -10.00 -9.85
C THR A 227 7.29 -10.58 -11.13
N PHE A 228 7.90 -11.63 -11.71
CA PHE A 228 7.39 -12.25 -12.93
C PHE A 228 6.05 -12.97 -12.71
N LEU A 229 5.88 -13.66 -11.57
CA LEU A 229 4.60 -14.28 -11.20
C LEU A 229 3.57 -13.21 -10.83
N GLY A 230 4.00 -12.14 -10.15
CA GLY A 230 3.14 -11.00 -9.84
C GLY A 230 2.53 -10.36 -11.08
N ARG A 231 3.33 -10.18 -12.15
CA ARG A 231 2.85 -9.70 -13.45
C ARG A 231 1.77 -10.61 -14.05
N ILE A 232 2.02 -11.91 -14.07
CA ILE A 232 1.06 -12.90 -14.59
C ILE A 232 -0.22 -12.91 -13.75
N PHE A 233 -0.09 -12.94 -12.43
CA PHE A 233 -1.22 -12.93 -11.50
C PHE A 233 -2.08 -11.68 -11.69
N PHE A 234 -1.47 -10.50 -11.70
CA PHE A 234 -2.19 -9.24 -11.87
C PHE A 234 -2.90 -9.17 -13.23
N PHE A 235 -2.24 -9.63 -14.30
CA PHE A 235 -2.83 -9.70 -15.63
C PHE A 235 -4.06 -10.63 -15.67
N LEU A 236 -4.00 -11.80 -15.03
CA LEU A 236 -5.11 -12.76 -15.00
C LEU A 236 -6.22 -12.36 -14.02
N ASN A 237 -5.92 -11.55 -13.00
CA ASN A 237 -6.86 -11.18 -11.96
C ASN A 237 -7.85 -10.09 -12.45
N PHE A 238 -8.96 -10.53 -13.06
CA PHE A 238 -10.05 -9.66 -13.50
C PHE A 238 -10.67 -8.85 -12.35
N LYS A 239 -10.71 -9.39 -11.12
CA LYS A 239 -11.26 -8.68 -9.95
C LYS A 239 -10.40 -7.47 -9.59
N ALA A 240 -9.07 -7.62 -9.63
CA ALA A 240 -8.13 -6.52 -9.39
C ALA A 240 -8.24 -5.43 -10.46
N ARG A 241 -8.35 -5.83 -11.73
CA ARG A 241 -8.53 -4.89 -12.85
C ARG A 241 -9.85 -4.13 -12.74
N ARG A 242 -10.95 -4.82 -12.47
CA ARG A 242 -12.27 -4.20 -12.24
C ARG A 242 -12.22 -3.23 -11.05
N ALA A 243 -11.63 -3.66 -9.94
CA ALA A 243 -11.47 -2.81 -8.75
C ALA A 243 -10.68 -1.53 -9.07
N ARG A 244 -9.59 -1.66 -9.83
CA ARG A 244 -8.81 -0.51 -10.30
C ARG A 244 -9.67 0.44 -11.15
N THR A 245 -10.40 -0.07 -12.14
CA THR A 245 -11.30 0.75 -12.97
C THR A 245 -12.35 1.51 -12.14
N ILE A 246 -12.92 0.86 -11.12
CA ILE A 246 -13.88 1.51 -10.21
C ILE A 246 -13.19 2.65 -9.46
N ILE A 247 -12.03 2.39 -8.86
CA ILE A 247 -11.27 3.41 -8.11
C ILE A 247 -10.88 4.57 -9.02
N ASP A 248 -10.36 4.28 -10.21
CA ASP A 248 -9.97 5.31 -11.19
C ASP A 248 -11.16 6.19 -11.57
N ARG A 249 -12.35 5.61 -11.76
CA ARG A 249 -13.58 6.37 -12.03
C ARG A 249 -13.99 7.30 -10.88
N TYR A 250 -13.84 6.87 -9.62
CA TYR A 250 -14.12 7.74 -8.47
C TYR A 250 -13.07 8.87 -8.37
N LEU A 251 -11.80 8.56 -8.61
CA LEU A 251 -10.73 9.57 -8.62
C LEU A 251 -10.94 10.61 -9.72
N GLU A 252 -11.33 10.19 -10.93
CA GLU A 252 -11.66 11.09 -12.04
C GLU A 252 -12.81 12.03 -11.67
N LYS A 253 -13.89 11.53 -11.06
CA LYS A 253 -15.00 12.37 -10.58
C LYS A 253 -14.54 13.40 -9.55
N MET A 254 -13.68 13.02 -8.60
CA MET A 254 -13.13 13.95 -7.59
C MET A 254 -12.23 15.01 -8.24
N ILE A 255 -11.39 14.61 -9.20
CA ILE A 255 -10.51 15.53 -9.94
C ILE A 255 -11.36 16.51 -10.77
N GLU A 256 -12.37 16.01 -11.47
CA GLU A 256 -13.26 16.84 -12.29
C GLU A 256 -14.05 17.83 -11.43
N HIS A 257 -14.57 17.38 -10.28
CA HIS A 257 -15.23 18.25 -9.31
C HIS A 257 -14.33 19.42 -8.87
N GLU A 258 -13.06 19.16 -8.59
CA GLU A 258 -12.07 20.19 -8.22
C GLU A 258 -11.65 21.09 -9.39
N LEU A 259 -11.57 20.54 -10.60
CA LEU A 259 -11.20 21.29 -11.80
C LEU A 259 -12.33 22.23 -12.26
N ASN A 260 -13.58 21.93 -11.94
CA ASN A 260 -14.74 22.76 -12.22
C ASN A 260 -14.90 23.92 -11.23
N THR A 261 -14.18 23.91 -10.10
CA THR A 261 -14.17 25.04 -9.16
C THR A 261 -13.36 26.21 -9.75
N THR A 262 -13.75 27.46 -9.45
CA THR A 262 -13.04 28.66 -9.94
C THR A 262 -11.58 28.70 -9.45
N ILE A 263 -10.70 29.36 -10.19
CA ILE A 263 -9.27 29.46 -9.86
C ILE A 263 -9.06 30.08 -8.47
N ASP A 264 -9.81 31.14 -8.15
CA ASP A 264 -9.71 31.83 -6.86
C ASP A 264 -10.11 30.91 -5.70
N MET A 265 -11.23 30.20 -5.83
CA MET A 265 -11.65 29.20 -4.84
C MET A 265 -10.63 28.07 -4.72
N ARG A 266 -10.03 27.62 -5.82
CA ARG A 266 -9.00 26.57 -5.80
C ARG A 266 -7.74 27.02 -5.08
N MET A 267 -7.33 28.28 -5.26
CA MET A 267 -6.16 28.84 -4.58
C MET A 267 -6.38 28.99 -3.07
N GLU A 268 -7.60 29.32 -2.66
CA GLU A 268 -7.99 29.31 -1.25
C GLU A 268 -8.00 27.87 -0.68
N ARG A 269 -8.62 26.94 -1.41
CA ARG A 269 -8.75 25.53 -1.03
C ARG A 269 -7.44 24.74 -1.11
N LYS A 270 -6.44 25.19 -1.87
CA LYS A 270 -5.08 24.60 -1.92
C LYS A 270 -4.50 24.40 -0.53
N ARG A 271 -4.87 25.25 0.44
CA ARG A 271 -4.39 25.18 1.81
C ARG A 271 -5.16 24.16 2.65
N THR A 272 -6.40 23.82 2.32
CA THR A 272 -7.31 23.07 3.21
C THR A 272 -7.74 21.72 2.66
N CYS A 273 -7.68 21.53 1.34
CA CYS A 273 -8.14 20.35 0.63
C CYS A 273 -6.99 19.62 -0.07
N PHE A 274 -6.95 18.28 0.04
CA PHE A 274 -5.86 17.48 -0.52
C PHE A 274 -5.89 17.48 -2.04
N ILE A 275 -7.06 17.28 -2.65
CA ILE A 275 -7.16 17.22 -4.11
C ILE A 275 -6.79 18.57 -4.75
N ALA A 276 -7.21 19.69 -4.16
CA ALA A 276 -6.79 21.02 -4.56
C ALA A 276 -5.26 21.17 -4.48
N SER A 277 -4.67 20.77 -3.35
CA SER A 277 -3.21 20.81 -3.16
C SER A 277 -2.46 19.95 -4.18
N LEU A 278 -2.96 18.75 -4.49
CA LEU A 278 -2.36 17.86 -5.48
C LEU A 278 -2.45 18.44 -6.89
N VAL A 279 -3.65 18.84 -7.30
CA VAL A 279 -3.92 19.37 -8.64
C VAL A 279 -3.06 20.60 -8.89
N THR A 280 -3.00 21.56 -7.96
CA THR A 280 -2.18 22.77 -8.16
C THR A 280 -0.69 22.48 -8.02
N SER A 281 -0.27 21.80 -6.94
CA SER A 281 1.16 21.70 -6.61
C SER A 281 1.91 20.68 -7.44
N LEU A 282 1.28 19.56 -7.86
CA LEU A 282 1.98 18.56 -8.68
C LEU A 282 2.05 19.01 -10.14
N GLN A 283 1.01 19.65 -10.69
CA GLN A 283 1.05 20.13 -12.08
C GLN A 283 2.10 21.22 -12.30
N GLU A 284 2.19 22.20 -11.39
CA GLU A 284 3.22 23.24 -11.43
C GLU A 284 4.63 22.65 -11.29
N ASN A 285 4.83 21.78 -10.30
CA ASN A 285 6.14 21.21 -10.03
C ASN A 285 6.58 20.17 -11.07
N GLU A 286 5.68 19.42 -11.70
CA GLU A 286 6.04 18.48 -12.77
C GLU A 286 6.46 19.20 -14.04
N LYS A 287 5.80 20.31 -14.40
CA LYS A 287 6.22 21.17 -15.51
C LYS A 287 7.60 21.80 -15.26
N LEU A 288 7.81 22.34 -14.04
CA LEU A 288 9.10 22.91 -13.65
C LEU A 288 10.20 21.86 -13.61
N GLU A 289 9.92 20.67 -13.07
CA GLU A 289 10.91 19.59 -13.00
C GLU A 289 11.22 19.02 -14.38
N ALA A 290 10.23 18.88 -15.27
CA ALA A 290 10.44 18.44 -16.65
C ALA A 290 11.36 19.40 -17.41
N ALA A 291 11.33 20.70 -17.08
CA ALA A 291 12.19 21.73 -17.65
C ALA A 291 13.63 21.72 -17.12
N LYS A 292 13.93 21.02 -16.00
CA LYS A 292 15.30 20.94 -15.47
C LYS A 292 16.22 20.04 -16.31
N PRO A 293 17.54 20.30 -16.33
CA PRO A 293 18.53 19.39 -16.88
C PRO A 293 18.48 17.99 -16.22
N GLU A 294 18.79 16.92 -16.96
CA GLU A 294 18.83 15.52 -16.48
C GLU A 294 19.69 15.34 -15.22
N GLU A 295 20.79 16.11 -15.12
CA GLU A 295 21.72 16.07 -14.00
C GLU A 295 21.11 16.62 -12.70
N GLU A 296 20.18 17.57 -12.80
CA GLU A 296 19.47 18.14 -11.65
C GLU A 296 18.26 17.28 -11.23
N LYS A 297 17.62 16.62 -12.19
CA LYS A 297 16.46 15.73 -11.95
C LYS A 297 16.80 14.52 -11.09
N LYS A 298 18.02 14.00 -11.19
CA LYS A 298 18.46 12.80 -10.45
C LYS A 298 18.66 13.07 -8.95
N GLY A 299 18.66 14.33 -8.53
CA GLY A 299 19.14 14.75 -7.22
C GLY A 299 20.64 14.48 -7.14
N ARG A 300 21.43 15.41 -6.59
CA ARG A 300 22.84 15.11 -6.32
C ARG A 300 22.88 13.89 -5.40
N PHE A 301 23.22 12.73 -5.93
CA PHE A 301 23.83 11.68 -5.12
C PHE A 301 25.08 12.35 -4.56
N PHE A 302 25.08 12.60 -3.26
CA PHE A 302 26.31 12.96 -2.58
C PHE A 302 27.21 11.74 -2.71
N ASN A 303 28.05 11.73 -3.74
CA ASN A 303 29.29 10.98 -3.73
C ASN A 303 30.13 11.69 -2.67
N ASN A 304 30.15 11.13 -1.46
CA ASN A 304 31.18 11.48 -0.51
C ASN A 304 32.32 10.50 -0.73
N ASP A 305 33.48 11.08 -1.01
CA ASP A 305 34.80 10.49 -0.84
C ASP A 305 34.98 9.88 0.56
#